data_AF-V6F326-F1
#
_entry.id   AF-V6F326-F1
#
_cell.length_a   1.000
_cell.length_b   1.000
_cell.length_c   1.000
_cell.angle_alpha   90.00
_cell.angle_beta   90.00
_cell.angle_gamma   90.00
#
_symmetry.space_group_name_H-M   'P 1'
#
loop_
_entity.id
_entity.type
_entity.pdbx_description
1 polymer ?
#
loop_
_entity_poly.entity_id
_entity_poly.type
_entity_poly.pdbx_seq_one_letter_code
_entity_poly.pdbx_strand_id
1 'polypeptide(L)'
;MRIAFRLAALAAFLALAPAAMAQGNGPIDNAYESSKAAELESVKLQLATQPGSTAVQELNEAEITLRRLKETKATDQRRKIAAELEMAITRLKIAAGAGSMQR
;
A
#
# COMPACT_ATOMS: atom_id res chain seq x y z
N MET A 1 34.49 -15.24 15.43
CA MET A 1 33.36 -14.35 15.74
C MET A 1 33.17 -13.31 14.64
N ARG A 2 32.40 -13.61 13.58
CA ARG A 2 32.17 -12.67 12.44
C ARG A 2 30.75 -12.77 11.84
N ILE A 3 29.76 -13.20 12.63
CA ILE A 3 28.40 -13.47 12.12
C ILE A 3 27.36 -12.47 12.67
N ALA A 4 27.72 -11.66 13.68
CA ALA A 4 26.77 -10.79 14.36
C ALA A 4 26.35 -9.53 13.57
N PHE A 5 27.05 -9.15 12.50
CA PHE A 5 26.83 -7.84 11.85
C PHE A 5 25.72 -7.82 10.79
N ARG A 6 25.13 -8.97 10.42
CA ARG A 6 24.10 -9.04 9.36
C ARG A 6 22.66 -9.13 9.87
N LEU A 7 22.45 -9.41 11.17
CA LEU A 7 21.11 -9.51 11.74
C LEU A 7 20.50 -8.15 12.15
N ALA A 8 21.31 -7.10 12.30
CA ALA A 8 20.81 -5.77 12.70
C ALA A 8 20.04 -5.04 11.58
N ALA A 9 20.27 -5.39 10.30
CA ALA A 9 19.62 -4.74 9.17
C ALA A 9 18.17 -5.22 8.94
N LEU A 10 17.81 -6.42 9.44
CA LEU A 10 16.46 -6.96 9.27
C LEU A 10 15.46 -6.40 10.31
N ALA A 11 15.96 -5.96 11.48
CA ALA A 11 15.12 -5.39 12.53
C ALA A 11 14.68 -3.94 12.21
N ALA A 12 15.43 -3.19 11.41
CA ALA A 12 15.09 -1.83 11.04
C ALA A 12 13.95 -1.74 10.00
N PHE A 13 13.76 -2.78 9.18
CA PHE A 13 12.66 -2.83 8.20
C PHE A 13 11.31 -3.22 8.82
N LEU A 14 11.30 -3.90 9.96
CA LEU A 14 10.08 -4.24 10.69
C LEU A 14 9.58 -3.10 11.59
N ALA A 15 10.45 -2.14 11.94
CA ALA A 15 10.07 -0.95 12.70
C ALA A 15 9.36 0.12 11.85
N LEU A 16 9.38 -0.03 10.52
CA LEU A 16 8.65 0.82 9.59
C LEU A 16 7.40 0.13 9.04
N ALA A 17 6.82 -0.83 9.78
CA ALA A 17 5.42 -1.14 9.61
C ALA A 17 4.65 0.13 10.04
N PRO A 18 4.00 0.86 9.12
CA PRO A 18 3.05 1.87 9.57
C PRO A 18 2.06 1.12 10.43
N ALA A 19 1.77 1.67 11.60
CA ALA A 19 0.66 1.26 12.45
C ALA A 19 -0.66 1.45 11.68
N ALA A 20 -0.92 0.59 10.69
CA ALA A 20 -2.11 0.58 9.86
C ALA A 20 -3.18 -0.32 10.48
N MET A 21 -3.25 -0.32 11.81
CA MET A 21 -4.25 -1.03 12.60
C MET A 21 -4.98 -0.02 13.50
N ALA A 22 -5.34 1.15 12.96
CA ALA A 22 -6.16 2.14 13.66
C ALA A 22 -7.11 2.95 12.76
N GLN A 23 -7.06 2.80 11.42
CA GLN A 23 -7.84 3.65 10.50
C GLN A 23 -9.30 3.21 10.29
N GLY A 24 -9.81 2.25 11.07
CA GLY A 24 -11.20 1.79 10.93
C GLY A 24 -12.28 2.82 11.31
N ASN A 25 -11.92 3.96 11.90
CA ASN A 25 -12.90 4.91 12.45
C ASN A 25 -12.57 6.41 12.22
N GLY A 26 -11.57 6.72 11.38
CA GLY A 26 -11.21 8.10 11.05
C GLY A 26 -12.07 8.68 9.91
N PRO A 27 -12.16 10.02 9.79
CA PRO A 27 -12.81 10.66 8.65
C PRO A 27 -12.06 10.33 7.34
N ILE A 28 -12.80 10.05 6.27
CA ILE A 28 -12.25 9.84 4.92
C ILE A 28 -12.22 11.19 4.23
N ASP A 29 -11.21 11.97 4.56
CA ASP A 29 -10.99 13.33 4.08
C ASP A 29 -9.85 13.38 3.04
N ASN A 30 -9.50 14.58 2.61
CA ASN A 30 -8.43 14.80 1.63
C ASN A 30 -7.05 14.34 2.15
N ALA A 31 -6.83 14.34 3.46
CA ALA A 31 -5.57 13.87 4.04
C ALA A 31 -5.46 12.35 3.92
N TYR A 32 -6.56 11.62 4.18
CA TYR A 32 -6.64 10.19 3.89
C TYR A 32 -6.34 9.89 2.41
N GLU A 33 -7.02 10.59 1.49
CA GLU A 33 -6.81 10.41 0.05
C GLU A 33 -5.39 10.72 -0.41
N SER A 34 -4.78 11.76 0.15
CA SER A 34 -3.40 12.17 -0.17
C SER A 34 -2.38 11.15 0.36
N SER A 35 -2.61 10.63 1.57
CA SER A 35 -1.80 9.56 2.14
C SER A 35 -1.84 8.30 1.28
N LYS A 36 -3.03 7.89 0.83
CA LYS A 36 -3.19 6.72 -0.06
C LYS A 36 -2.58 6.95 -1.44
N ALA A 37 -2.66 8.17 -1.98
CA ALA A 37 -1.99 8.52 -3.22
C ALA A 37 -0.45 8.38 -3.10
N ALA A 38 0.14 8.90 -2.02
CA ALA A 38 1.57 8.80 -1.77
C ALA A 38 2.02 7.34 -1.59
N GLU A 39 1.20 6.51 -0.94
CA GLU A 39 1.44 5.07 -0.80
C GLU A 39 1.47 4.36 -2.16
N LEU A 40 0.51 4.64 -3.05
CA LEU A 40 0.51 4.09 -4.41
C LEU A 40 1.70 4.57 -5.25
N GLU A 41 2.07 5.85 -5.11
CA GLU A 41 3.21 6.42 -5.82
C GLU A 41 4.54 5.77 -5.37
N SER A 42 4.71 5.50 -4.07
CA SER A 42 5.86 4.77 -3.55
C SER A 42 5.97 3.37 -4.16
N VAL A 43 4.85 2.63 -4.24
CA VAL A 43 4.86 1.28 -4.83
C VAL A 43 5.10 1.34 -6.33
N LYS A 44 4.54 2.33 -7.03
CA LYS A 44 4.77 2.56 -8.46
C LYS A 44 6.25 2.78 -8.77
N LEU A 45 6.95 3.58 -7.95
CA LEU A 45 8.40 3.77 -8.06
C LEU A 45 9.16 2.46 -7.83
N GLN A 46 8.74 1.65 -6.86
CA GLN A 46 9.33 0.32 -6.64
C GLN A 46 9.14 -0.60 -7.86
N LEU A 47 7.93 -0.67 -8.40
CA LEU A 47 7.61 -1.50 -9.58
C LEU A 47 8.33 -1.05 -10.85
N ALA A 48 8.69 0.24 -10.97
CA ALA A 48 9.53 0.71 -12.06
C ALA A 48 10.94 0.09 -12.02
N THR A 49 11.44 -0.27 -10.84
CA THR A 49 12.74 -0.94 -10.67
C THR A 49 12.63 -2.48 -10.70
N GLN A 50 11.48 -3.02 -10.28
CA GLN A 50 11.21 -4.46 -10.19
C GLN A 50 9.80 -4.74 -10.69
N PRO A 51 9.61 -4.86 -12.02
CA PRO A 51 8.29 -5.05 -12.59
C PRO A 51 7.78 -6.47 -12.30
N GLY A 52 6.57 -6.56 -11.75
CA GLY A 52 5.80 -7.80 -11.61
C GLY A 52 4.43 -7.62 -12.23
N SER A 53 4.02 -8.49 -13.16
CA SER A 53 2.76 -8.37 -13.91
C SER A 53 1.53 -8.31 -13.00
N THR A 54 1.47 -9.18 -11.99
CA THR A 54 0.41 -9.18 -10.97
C THR A 54 0.40 -7.90 -10.15
N ALA A 55 1.57 -7.37 -9.78
CA ALA A 55 1.67 -6.14 -9.01
C ALA A 55 1.25 -4.90 -9.81
N VAL A 56 1.51 -4.87 -11.12
CA VAL A 56 1.03 -3.80 -12.00
C VAL A 56 -0.50 -3.83 -12.16
N GLN A 57 -1.12 -5.01 -12.21
CA GLN A 57 -2.56 -5.15 -12.24
C GLN A 57 -3.21 -4.63 -10.95
N GLU A 58 -2.70 -5.05 -9.80
CA GLU A 58 -3.18 -4.59 -8.49
C GLU A 58 -2.95 -3.07 -8.30
N LEU A 59 -1.87 -2.51 -8.84
CA LEU A 59 -1.62 -1.06 -8.81
C LEU A 59 -2.71 -0.30 -9.57
N ASN A 60 -3.08 -0.78 -10.77
CA ASN A 60 -4.14 -0.15 -11.56
C ASN A 60 -5.50 -0.24 -10.86
N GLU A 61 -5.83 -1.40 -10.27
CA GLU A 61 -7.07 -1.55 -9.47
C GLU A 61 -7.12 -0.58 -8.30
N ALA A 62 -6.00 -0.41 -7.59
CA ALA A 62 -5.92 0.54 -6.48
C ALA A 62 -6.00 2.00 -6.95
N GLU A 63 -5.38 2.37 -8.08
CA GLU A 63 -5.49 3.71 -8.68
C GLU A 63 -6.94 4.03 -9.11
N ILE A 64 -7.64 3.07 -9.72
CA ILE A 64 -9.06 3.19 -10.09
C ILE A 64 -9.93 3.38 -8.85
N THR A 65 -9.68 2.59 -7.80
CA THR A 65 -10.46 2.65 -6.56
C THR A 65 -10.25 3.97 -5.82
N LEU A 66 -9.02 4.49 -5.80
CA LEU A 66 -8.72 5.81 -5.23
C LEU A 66 -9.40 6.94 -6.02
N ARG A 67 -9.45 6.85 -7.36
CA ARG A 67 -10.21 7.81 -8.18
C ARG A 67 -11.70 7.79 -7.83
N ARG A 68 -12.28 6.60 -7.74
CA ARG A 68 -13.68 6.42 -7.35
C ARG A 68 -13.97 6.99 -5.95
N LEU A 69 -13.03 6.85 -5.01
CA LEU A 69 -13.13 7.42 -3.68
C LEU A 69 -13.23 8.95 -3.73
N LYS A 70 -12.35 9.60 -4.51
CA LYS A 70 -12.30 11.06 -4.70
C LYS A 70 -13.58 11.61 -5.33
N GLU A 71 -14.15 10.88 -6.29
CA GLU A 71 -15.36 11.29 -7.01
C GLU A 71 -16.64 11.06 -6.19
N THR A 72 -16.62 10.13 -5.24
CA THR A 72 -17.79 9.78 -4.44
C THR A 72 -18.02 10.79 -3.33
N LYS A 73 -19.24 11.36 -3.27
CA LYS A 73 -19.64 12.34 -2.24
C LYS A 73 -20.39 11.72 -1.05
N ALA A 74 -21.08 10.60 -1.26
CA ALA A 74 -21.86 9.94 -0.21
C ALA A 74 -20.94 9.27 0.82
N THR A 75 -21.01 9.71 2.08
CA THR A 75 -20.10 9.27 3.16
C THR A 75 -20.07 7.76 3.36
N ASP A 76 -21.22 7.09 3.35
CA ASP A 76 -21.28 5.63 3.52
C ASP A 76 -20.66 4.87 2.34
N GLN A 77 -20.85 5.39 1.12
CA GLN A 77 -20.18 4.83 -0.06
C GLN A 77 -18.67 5.09 -0.02
N ARG A 78 -18.24 6.29 0.41
CA ARG A 78 -16.81 6.59 0.61
C ARG A 78 -16.17 5.60 1.59
N ARG A 79 -16.84 5.27 2.69
CA ARG A 79 -16.36 4.25 3.65
C ARG A 79 -16.19 2.88 3.03
N LYS A 80 -17.18 2.44 2.25
CA LYS A 80 -17.07 1.18 1.53
C LYS A 80 -15.92 1.17 0.53
N ILE A 81 -15.78 2.24 -0.26
CA ILE A 81 -14.70 2.37 -1.25
C ILE A 81 -13.33 2.46 -0.57
N ALA A 82 -13.23 3.11 0.59
CA ALA A 82 -11.98 3.14 1.35
C ALA A 82 -11.58 1.74 1.83
N ALA A 83 -12.53 0.93 2.32
CA ALA A 83 -12.24 -0.46 2.66
C ALA A 83 -11.79 -1.28 1.43
N GLU A 84 -12.45 -1.10 0.28
CA GLU A 84 -12.04 -1.71 -0.99
C GLU A 84 -10.61 -1.28 -1.40
N LEU A 85 -10.27 0.00 -1.19
CA LEU A 85 -8.95 0.56 -1.48
C LEU A 85 -7.86 -0.03 -0.57
N GLU A 86 -8.12 -0.17 0.73
CA GLU A 86 -7.17 -0.80 1.66
C GLU A 86 -6.88 -2.25 1.28
N MET A 87 -7.91 -2.99 0.86
CA MET A 87 -7.74 -4.36 0.37
C MET A 87 -6.89 -4.41 -0.90
N ALA A 88 -7.16 -3.52 -1.87
CA ALA A 88 -6.38 -3.43 -3.10
C ALA A 88 -4.91 -3.07 -2.83
N ILE A 89 -4.65 -2.09 -1.94
CA ILE A 89 -3.29 -1.71 -1.52
C ILE A 89 -2.58 -2.88 -0.81
N THR A 90 -3.30 -3.65 0.00
CA THR A 90 -2.74 -4.82 0.68
C THR A 90 -2.31 -5.90 -0.33
N ARG A 91 -3.17 -6.24 -1.29
CA ARG A 91 -2.84 -7.19 -2.36
C ARG A 91 -1.68 -6.70 -3.22
N LEU A 92 -1.67 -5.41 -3.55
CA LEU A 92 -0.57 -4.77 -4.26
C LEU A 92 0.76 -4.94 -3.52
N LYS A 93 0.80 -4.66 -2.21
CA LYS A 93 2.02 -4.84 -1.41
C LYS A 93 2.48 -6.29 -1.36
N ILE A 94 1.54 -7.24 -1.27
CA ILE A 94 1.86 -8.67 -1.31
C ILE A 94 2.45 -9.03 -2.67
N ALA A 95 1.84 -8.60 -3.78
CA ALA A 95 2.33 -8.88 -5.12
C ALA A 95 3.70 -8.23 -5.41
N ALA A 96 3.90 -6.99 -4.95
CA ALA A 96 5.17 -6.27 -5.07
C ALA A 96 6.26 -6.89 -4.18
N GLY A 97 5.91 -7.34 -2.98
CA GLY A 97 6.81 -8.03 -2.04
C GLY A 97 7.16 -9.46 -2.47
N ALA A 98 6.22 -10.22 -3.02
CA ALA A 98 6.44 -11.57 -3.54
C ALA A 98 7.46 -11.59 -4.69
N GLY A 99 7.47 -10.55 -5.54
CA GLY A 99 8.51 -10.37 -6.57
C GLY A 99 9.93 -10.24 -6.03
N SER A 100 10.10 -9.86 -4.76
CA SER A 100 11.42 -9.74 -4.09
C SER A 100 11.92 -11.03 -3.43
N MET A 101 11.03 -11.98 -3.12
CA MET A 101 11.38 -13.28 -2.50
C MET A 101 11.72 -14.38 -3.53
N GLN A 102 11.38 -14.18 -4.80
CA GLN A 102 11.53 -15.19 -5.83
C GLN A 102 12.89 -15.12 -6.57
N ARG A 103 13.89 -14.49 -5.94
CA ARG A 103 15.27 -14.37 -6.46
C ARG A 103 16.28 -15.04 -5.54
#